data_AF-K1RPX0-F1
#
_entry.id   AF-K1RPX0-F1
#
_cell.length_a   1.000
_cell.length_b   1.000
_cell.length_c   1.000
_cell.angle_alpha   90.00
_cell.angle_beta   90.00
_cell.angle_gamma   90.00
#
_symmetry.space_group_name_H-M   'P 1'
#
loop_
_entity.id
_entity.type
_entity.pdbx_description
1 polymer ?
#
loop_
_entity_poly.entity_id
_entity_poly.type
_entity_poly.pdbx_seq_one_letter_code
_entity_poly.pdbx_strand_id
1 'polypeptide(L)' 'DNTPVLEKRFEYACATPECFKVGKHIKGKTIIPSMVKDLLQHGQTGWIKGFQGKKGAYTAKILFKNGKIEFEFPEQRHR' A
#
# COMPACT_ATOMS: atom_id res chain seq x y z
N ASP A 1 1.58 -20.16 -3.11
CA ASP A 1 2.27 -19.02 -3.76
C ASP A 1 3.04 -18.15 -2.76
N ASN A 2 4.33 -18.39 -2.62
CA ASN A 2 5.24 -17.54 -1.84
C ASN A 2 5.90 -16.55 -2.80
N THR A 3 5.21 -15.47 -3.16
CA THR A 3 5.84 -14.39 -3.93
C THR A 3 7.01 -13.83 -3.11
N PRO A 4 8.26 -13.89 -3.58
CA PRO A 4 9.41 -13.41 -2.83
C PRO A 4 9.37 -11.87 -2.76
N VAL A 5 8.92 -11.36 -1.62
CA VAL A 5 9.05 -9.95 -1.27
C VAL A 5 10.47 -9.74 -0.76
N LEU A 6 11.27 -8.97 -1.50
CA LEU A 6 12.56 -8.47 -1.05
C LEU A 6 12.29 -7.31 -0.10
N GLU A 7 12.41 -7.58 1.19
CA GLU A 7 12.41 -6.56 2.23
C GLU A 7 13.77 -5.86 2.27
N LYS A 8 13.81 -4.57 1.96
CA LYS A 8 14.99 -3.73 2.15
C LYS A 8 14.80 -2.81 3.35
N ARG A 9 15.83 -2.02 3.68
CA ARG A 9 15.82 -1.09 4.82
C ARG A 9 14.71 -0.04 4.75
N PHE A 10 14.38 0.46 3.56
CA PHE A 10 13.43 1.57 3.36
C PHE A 10 12.25 1.24 2.42
N GLU A 11 12.35 0.16 1.66
CA GLU A 11 11.38 -0.22 0.64
C GLU A 11 11.17 -1.73 0.62
N TYR A 12 10.02 -2.14 0.09
CA TYR A 12 9.79 -3.50 -0.37
C TYR A 12 9.83 -3.50 -1.90
N ALA A 13 10.52 -4.49 -2.46
CA ALA A 13 10.51 -4.79 -3.88
C ALA A 13 10.11 -6.25 -4.07
N CYS A 14 9.55 -6.64 -5.21
CA CYS A 14 9.49 -8.07 -5.53
C CYS A 14 10.67 -8.49 -6.42
N ALA A 15 10.94 -9.79 -6.46
CA ALA A 15 12.14 -10.32 -7.11
C ALA A 15 12.20 -10.11 -8.63
N THR A 16 11.08 -9.76 -9.29
CA THR A 16 11.07 -9.52 -10.74
C THR A 16 11.45 -8.06 -11.06
N PRO A 17 12.23 -7.82 -12.13
CA PRO A 17 12.74 -6.47 -12.47
C PRO A 17 11.64 -5.49 -12.90
N GLU A 18 10.49 -5.98 -13.36
CA GLU A 18 9.30 -5.17 -13.70
C GLU A 18 8.41 -4.87 -12.48
N CYS A 19 8.85 -5.25 -11.29
CA CYS A 19 7.96 -5.33 -10.15
C CYS A 19 7.87 -4.07 -9.29
N PHE A 20 6.65 -3.86 -8.82
CA PHE A 20 6.26 -3.15 -7.62
C PHE A 20 7.40 -2.81 -6.65
N LYS A 21 7.61 -1.50 -6.45
CA LYS A 21 8.43 -0.96 -5.35
C LYS A 21 7.54 -0.09 -4.48
N VAL A 22 7.55 -0.33 -3.17
CA VAL A 22 6.77 0.46 -2.22
C VAL A 22 7.62 0.84 -1.02
N GLY A 23 7.53 2.10 -0.60
CA GLY A 23 8.18 2.56 0.61
C GLY A 23 7.59 1.88 1.85
N LYS A 24 8.44 1.57 2.83
CA LYS A 24 8.00 1.04 4.13
C LYS A 24 7.12 2.02 4.90
N HIS A 25 7.23 3.32 4.62
CA HIS A 25 6.47 4.35 5.30
C HIS A 25 5.69 5.19 4.27
N ILE A 26 4.37 5.19 4.40
CA ILE A 26 3.46 5.93 3.53
C ILE A 26 2.53 6.76 4.42
N LYS A 27 2.58 8.09 4.28
CA LYS A 27 1.68 9.03 4.98
C LYS A 27 1.55 8.72 6.48
N GLY A 28 2.68 8.50 7.16
CA GLY A 28 2.72 8.22 8.60
C GLY A 28 2.31 6.79 8.99
N LYS A 29 2.11 5.89 8.04
CA LYS A 29 1.84 4.47 8.28
C LYS A 29 2.98 3.60 7.80
N THR A 30 3.33 2.61 8.61
CA THR A 30 4.27 1.56 8.24
C THR A 30 3.52 0.50 7.45
N ILE A 31 3.97 0.25 6.22
CA ILE A 31 3.48 -0.84 5.40
C ILE A 31 4.13 -2.12 5.91
N ILE A 32 3.31 -3.09 6.29
CA ILE A 32 3.78 -4.38 6.80
C ILE A 32 3.87 -5.41 5.66
N PRO A 33 4.67 -6.48 5.81
CA PRO A 33 4.86 -7.48 4.77
C PRO A 33 3.56 -8.11 4.25
N SER A 34 2.53 -8.27 5.10
CA SER A 34 1.23 -8.79 4.65
C SER A 34 0.51 -7.85 3.69
N MET A 35 0.54 -6.53 3.93
CA MET A 35 -0.02 -5.55 3.01
C MET A 35 0.70 -5.54 1.66
N VAL A 36 2.02 -5.76 1.67
CA VAL A 36 2.81 -5.90 0.44
C VAL A 36 2.41 -7.15 -0.32
N LYS A 37 2.18 -8.26 0.38
CA LYS A 37 1.65 -9.48 -0.24
C LYS A 37 0.28 -9.22 -0.86
N ASP A 38 -0.63 -8.54 -0.16
CA ASP A 38 -1.94 -8.18 -0.71
C ASP A 38 -1.82 -7.29 -1.95
N LEU A 39 -0.91 -6.30 -1.94
CA LEU A 39 -0.66 -5.45 -3.10
C LEU A 39 -0.12 -6.23 -4.29
N LEU A 40 0.73 -7.24 -4.06
CA LEU A 40 1.28 -8.09 -5.12
C LEU A 40 0.27 -9.12 -5.64
N GLN A 41 -0.57 -9.68 -4.77
CA GLN A 41 -1.52 -10.73 -5.12
C GLN A 41 -2.85 -10.19 -5.64
N HIS A 42 -3.35 -9.13 -5.03
CA HIS A 42 -4.67 -8.55 -5.29
C HIS A 42 -4.61 -7.16 -5.93
N GLY A 43 -3.44 -6.55 -6.05
CA GLY A 43 -3.29 -5.17 -6.55
C GLY A 43 -3.77 -4.10 -5.56
N GLN A 44 -4.20 -4.48 -4.36
CA GLN A 44 -4.76 -3.56 -3.36
C GLN A 44 -4.58 -4.08 -1.93
N THR A 45 -4.56 -3.18 -0.96
CA THR A 45 -4.66 -3.52 0.46
C THR A 45 -6.11 -3.51 0.95
N GLY A 46 -6.33 -4.01 2.16
CA GLY A 46 -7.51 -3.66 2.95
C GLY A 46 -7.55 -2.17 3.35
N TRP A 47 -8.64 -1.79 4.03
CA TRP A 47 -8.81 -0.43 4.55
C TRP A 47 -7.85 -0.14 5.69
N ILE A 48 -6.95 0.82 5.50
CA ILE A 48 -5.96 1.24 6.48
C ILE A 48 -6.42 2.57 7.07
N LYS A 49 -6.61 2.58 8.39
CA LYS A 49 -7.03 3.78 9.13
C LYS A 49 -5.81 4.58 9.59
N GLY A 50 -5.97 5.90 9.59
CA GLY A 50 -5.06 6.82 10.25
C GLY A 50 -3.90 7.33 9.38
N PHE A 51 -4.01 7.26 8.05
CA PHE A 51 -3.05 7.93 7.20
C PHE A 51 -3.06 9.44 7.49
N GLN A 52 -1.88 10.03 7.60
CA GLN A 52 -1.72 11.46 7.85
C GLN A 52 -2.03 12.24 6.58
N GLY A 53 -3.11 13.02 6.63
CA GLY A 53 -3.51 13.95 5.58
C GLY A 53 -3.43 15.39 6.03
N LYS A 54 -3.63 16.31 5.07
CA LYS A 54 -3.61 17.75 5.35
C LYS A 54 -4.70 18.19 6.35
N LYS A 55 -5.87 17.54 6.32
CA LYS A 55 -7.03 17.85 7.17
C LYS A 55 -7.15 16.94 8.41
N GLY A 56 -6.15 16.09 8.65
CA GLY A 56 -6.18 15.08 9.71
C GLY A 56 -6.00 13.66 9.20
N ALA A 57 -6.17 12.72 10.12
CA ALA A 57 -6.08 11.29 9.87
C ALA A 57 -7.24 10.80 9.00
N TYR A 58 -6.97 10.03 7.95
CA TYR A 58 -7.99 9.44 7.07
C TYR A 58 -7.83 7.94 6.90
N THR A 59 -8.89 7.30 6.41
CA THR A 59 -8.89 5.88 6.06
C THR A 59 -8.85 5.75 4.54
N ALA A 60 -7.98 4.88 4.03
CA ALA A 60 -7.89 4.59 2.61
C ALA A 60 -7.39 3.15 2.38
N LYS A 61 -7.60 2.60 1.18
CA LYS A 61 -6.80 1.48 0.68
C LYS A 61 -5.66 2.02 -0.16
N ILE A 62 -4.61 1.23 -0.26
CA ILE A 62 -3.54 1.43 -1.20
C ILE A 62 -3.83 0.53 -2.41
N LEU A 63 -3.81 1.11 -3.60
CA LEU A 63 -3.93 0.43 -4.89
C LEU A 63 -2.58 0.47 -5.58
N PHE A 64 -2.23 -0.59 -6.30
CA PHE A 64 -1.10 -0.58 -7.21
C PHE A 64 -1.57 -0.69 -8.66
N LYS A 65 -1.38 0.39 -9.42
CA LYS A 65 -1.76 0.48 -10.83
C LYS A 65 -0.64 1.13 -11.63
N ASN A 66 -0.28 0.53 -12.77
CA ASN A 66 0.70 1.07 -13.72
C ASN A 66 2.03 1.53 -13.07
N GLY A 67 2.57 0.73 -12.15
CA GLY A 67 3.83 1.08 -11.49
C GLY A 67 3.69 2.15 -10.39
N LYS A 68 2.48 2.58 -10.05
CA LYS A 68 2.21 3.66 -9.09
C LYS A 68 1.27 3.22 -7.99
N ILE A 69 1.48 3.83 -6.81
CA ILE A 69 0.60 3.72 -5.67
C ILE A 69 -0.53 4.75 -5.81
N GLU A 70 -1.78 4.32 -5.72
CA GLU A 70 -2.96 5.17 -5.61
C GLU A 70 -3.68 4.94 -4.28
N PHE A 71 -4.49 5.91 -3.85
CA PHE A 71 -5.31 5.79 -2.65
C PHE A 71 -6.78 5.71 -3.02
N GLU A 72 -7.46 4.66 -2.59
CA GLU A 72 -8.92 4.57 -2.63
C GLU A 72 -9.48 5.00 -1.29
N PHE A 73 -10.43 5.94 -1.30
CA PHE A 73 -11.10 6.39 -0.08
C PHE A 73 -12.47 5.72 0.00
N PRO A 74 -12.95 5.40 1.22
CA PRO A 74 -14.28 4.85 1.38
C PRO A 74 -15.29 5.89 0.89
N GLU A 75 -16.31 5.43 0.17
CA GLU A 75 -17.41 6.29 -0.27
C GLU A 75 -18.01 6.97 0.96
N GLN A 76 -17.95 8.30 0.99
CA GLN A 76 -18.65 9.06 2.02
C GLN A 76 -20.13 8.90 1.71
N ARG A 77 -20.80 7.96 2.38
CA ARG A 77 -22.27 7.98 2.48
C ARG A 77 -22.62 9.35 3.05
N HIS A 78 -23.01 10.26 2.17
CA HIS A 78 -23.78 11.44 2.52
C HIS A 78 -25.02 10.89 3.23
N ARG A 79 -25.06 11.08 4.56
CA ARG A 79 -26.25 10.85 5.37
C ARG A 79 -26.87 12.20 5.68
#